data_AF-A0A955ANX8-F1
#
_entry.id   AF-A0A955ANX8-F1
#
_cell.length_a   1.000
_cell.length_b   1.000
_cell.length_c   1.000
_cell.angle_alpha   90.00
_cell.angle_beta   90.00
_cell.angle_gamma   90.00
#
_symmetry.space_group_name_H-M   'P 1'
#
loop_
_entity.id
_entity.type
_entity.pdbx_description
1 polymer ?
#
loop_
_entity_poly.entity_id
_entity_poly.type
_entity_poly.pdbx_seq_one_letter_code
_entity_poly.pdbx_strand_id
1 'polypeptide(L)'
;MRIRLSQRDQQILETLATKLRLLSQGQISRHWFAADTANARRRLKQLAEFGLVERITVRARPLPNLDRPIISWRPGQTTPDFGKASYACRVRWRPLPVQTMVAYVATEFAASQFGGVRRHGITKHFQVTHDLGVSEMWLMLSRQSPRWADAWRGEDVMAATRYRQKLPDAFIVDANEKVVCAQEFGGTYSRERIRDFHLDNQARNLSYQLW
;
A
#
# COMPACT_ATOMS: atom_id res chain seq x y z
N MET A 1 -18.70 20.04 -18.94
CA MET A 1 -17.88 20.76 -17.94
C MET A 1 -16.48 20.12 -17.93
N ARG A 2 -15.39 20.87 -17.80
CA ARG A 2 -14.01 20.32 -17.77
C ARG A 2 -13.42 20.58 -16.38
N ILE A 3 -12.92 19.56 -15.69
CA ILE A 3 -12.27 19.73 -14.39
C ILE A 3 -10.83 20.21 -14.61
N ARG A 4 -10.42 21.27 -13.90
CA ARG A 4 -9.02 21.67 -13.83
C ARG A 4 -8.35 20.89 -12.71
N LEU A 5 -7.35 20.07 -13.05
CA LEU A 5 -6.57 19.31 -12.08
C LEU A 5 -5.45 20.19 -11.51
N SER A 6 -5.31 20.19 -10.19
CA SER A 6 -4.13 20.72 -9.50
C SER A 6 -3.03 19.66 -9.45
N GLN A 7 -1.80 20.06 -9.12
CA GLN A 7 -0.68 19.14 -8.89
C GLN A 7 -1.03 18.06 -7.85
N ARG A 8 -1.75 18.45 -6.79
CA ARG A 8 -2.23 17.51 -5.77
C ARG A 8 -3.19 16.47 -6.35
N ASP A 9 -4.11 16.88 -7.22
CA ASP A 9 -5.04 15.92 -7.83
C ASP A 9 -4.30 14.94 -8.72
N GLN A 10 -3.32 15.42 -9.50
CA GLN A 10 -2.46 14.57 -10.32
C GLN A 10 -1.71 13.56 -9.45
N GLN A 11 -1.10 13.98 -8.34
CA GLN A 11 -0.42 13.07 -7.42
C GLN A 11 -1.35 12.00 -6.84
N ILE A 12 -2.56 12.36 -6.42
CA ILE A 12 -3.54 11.39 -5.89
C ILE A 12 -3.94 10.39 -6.98
N LEU A 13 -4.24 10.87 -8.18
CA LEU A 13 -4.67 10.03 -9.30
C LEU A 13 -3.55 9.10 -9.77
N GLU A 14 -2.35 9.63 -9.96
CA GLU A 14 -1.16 8.85 -10.32
C GLU A 14 -0.86 7.77 -9.27
N THR A 15 -0.96 8.12 -7.98
CA THR A 15 -0.74 7.16 -6.88
C THR A 15 -1.77 6.02 -6.93
N LEU A 16 -3.07 6.33 -7.07
CA LEU A 16 -4.13 5.33 -7.16
C LEU A 16 -4.10 4.53 -8.46
N ALA A 17 -3.57 5.10 -9.54
CA ALA A 17 -3.47 4.42 -10.83
C ALA A 17 -2.27 3.46 -10.88
N THR A 18 -1.13 3.88 -10.33
CA THR A 18 0.17 3.22 -10.60
C THR A 18 0.78 2.56 -9.37
N LYS A 19 0.52 3.05 -8.16
CA LYS A 19 1.18 2.56 -6.93
C LYS A 19 0.25 1.69 -6.10
N LEU A 20 -0.96 2.17 -5.82
CA LEU A 20 -1.84 1.62 -4.79
C LEU A 20 -3.17 1.15 -5.35
N ARG A 21 -3.77 0.13 -4.73
CA ARG A 21 -5.11 -0.35 -5.11
C ARG A 21 -6.20 0.61 -4.69
N LEU A 22 -6.08 1.16 -3.49
CA LEU A 22 -7.09 2.01 -2.89
C LEU A 22 -6.50 2.89 -1.80
N LEU A 23 -7.17 4.00 -1.52
CA LEU A 23 -6.88 4.86 -0.38
C LEU A 23 -8.17 5.21 0.35
N SER A 24 -8.15 5.18 1.68
CA SER A 24 -9.26 5.72 2.46
C SER A 24 -9.31 7.25 2.35
N GLN A 25 -10.51 7.84 2.53
CA GLN A 25 -10.65 9.30 2.62
C GLN A 25 -9.75 9.89 3.72
N GLY A 26 -9.59 9.17 4.83
CA GLY A 26 -8.73 9.58 5.95
C GLY A 26 -7.25 9.62 5.57
N GLN A 27 -6.78 8.60 4.84
CA GLN A 27 -5.41 8.58 4.29
C GLN A 27 -5.16 9.75 3.34
N ILE A 28 -6.07 9.99 2.40
CA ILE A 28 -5.94 11.09 1.45
C ILE A 28 -5.92 12.44 2.18
N SER A 29 -6.83 12.60 3.15
CA SER A 29 -6.94 13.81 3.97
C SER A 29 -5.64 14.10 4.72
N ARG A 30 -5.10 13.11 5.45
CA ARG A 30 -3.87 13.28 6.23
C ARG A 30 -2.65 13.57 5.36
N HIS A 31 -2.56 12.94 4.18
CA HIS A 31 -1.37 13.05 3.34
C HIS A 31 -1.36 14.31 2.46
N TRP A 32 -2.47 14.67 1.81
CA TRP A 32 -2.53 15.77 0.82
C TRP A 32 -3.33 17.01 1.26
N PHE A 33 -4.05 16.93 2.38
CA PHE A 33 -4.93 18.02 2.84
C PHE A 33 -4.64 18.45 4.28
N ALA A 34 -3.47 18.09 4.84
CA ALA A 34 -3.11 18.41 6.23
C ALA A 34 -4.22 18.00 7.24
N ALA A 35 -4.84 16.85 7.00
CA ALA A 35 -5.97 16.31 7.76
C ALA A 35 -7.30 17.09 7.63
N ASP A 36 -7.41 18.07 6.74
CA ASP A 36 -8.68 18.73 6.39
C ASP A 36 -9.60 17.79 5.59
N THR A 37 -10.42 17.08 6.37
CA THR A 37 -11.30 16.03 5.87
C THR A 37 -12.48 16.60 5.07
N ALA A 38 -12.91 17.83 5.36
CA ALA A 38 -14.01 18.47 4.65
C ALA A 38 -13.58 18.88 3.23
N ASN A 39 -12.41 19.53 3.10
CA ASN A 39 -11.88 19.90 1.79
C ASN A 39 -11.44 18.67 0.98
N ALA A 40 -10.84 17.66 1.62
CA ALA A 40 -10.53 16.39 0.95
C ALA A 40 -11.79 15.74 0.38
N ARG A 41 -12.86 15.60 1.19
CA ARG A 41 -14.13 15.02 0.74
C ARG A 41 -14.73 15.79 -0.42
N ARG A 42 -14.80 17.13 -0.32
CA ARG A 42 -15.35 17.99 -1.38
C ARG A 42 -14.59 17.81 -2.69
N ARG A 43 -13.26 17.78 -2.64
CA ARG A 43 -12.44 17.61 -3.85
C ARG A 43 -12.56 16.20 -4.43
N LEU A 44 -12.52 15.17 -3.61
CA LEU A 44 -12.67 13.77 -4.05
C LEU A 44 -14.06 13.50 -4.64
N LYS A 45 -15.11 14.17 -4.12
CA LYS A 45 -16.44 14.13 -4.73
C LYS A 45 -16.41 14.66 -6.16
N GLN A 46 -15.77 15.80 -6.39
CA GLN A 46 -15.61 16.35 -7.74
C GLN A 46 -14.82 15.39 -8.64
N LEU A 47 -13.69 14.83 -8.16
CA LEU A 47 -12.94 13.85 -8.97
C LEU A 47 -13.80 12.62 -9.33
N ALA A 48 -14.68 12.18 -8.43
CA ALA A 48 -15.61 11.08 -8.68
C ALA A 48 -16.72 11.45 -9.69
N GLU A 49 -17.31 12.65 -9.58
CA GLU A 49 -18.32 13.16 -10.52
C GLU A 49 -17.76 13.28 -11.96
N PHE A 50 -16.45 13.48 -12.09
CA PHE A 50 -15.75 13.50 -13.38
C PHE A 50 -15.19 12.13 -13.80
N GLY A 51 -15.52 11.06 -13.08
CA GLY A 51 -15.12 9.70 -13.43
C GLY A 51 -13.63 9.41 -13.31
N LEU A 52 -12.88 10.18 -12.51
CA LEU A 52 -11.43 9.98 -12.29
C LEU A 52 -11.14 9.03 -11.12
N VAL A 53 -12.04 8.97 -10.15
CA VAL A 53 -11.99 7.98 -9.06
C VAL A 53 -13.36 7.39 -8.83
N GLU A 54 -13.40 6.15 -8.41
CA GLU A 54 -14.64 5.53 -7.92
C GLU A 54 -14.67 5.64 -6.40
N ARG A 55 -15.77 6.18 -5.86
CA ARG A 55 -16.00 6.25 -4.42
C ARG A 55 -16.69 4.97 -3.97
N ILE A 56 -16.02 4.19 -3.13
CA ILE A 56 -16.55 2.95 -2.56
C ILE A 56 -16.74 3.06 -1.06
N THR A 57 -17.71 2.30 -0.54
CA THR A 57 -17.92 2.11 0.90
C THR A 57 -17.39 0.75 1.28
N VAL A 58 -16.45 0.69 2.22
CA VAL A 58 -15.79 -0.54 2.63
C VAL A 58 -15.89 -0.76 4.12
N ARG A 59 -15.84 -2.02 4.56
CA ARG A 59 -15.67 -2.38 5.97
C ARG A 59 -14.23 -2.82 6.20
N ALA A 60 -13.51 -2.06 7.03
CA ALA A 60 -12.11 -2.34 7.34
C ALA A 60 -11.81 -1.96 8.80
N ARG A 61 -10.74 -2.53 9.37
CA ARG A 61 -10.24 -2.06 10.67
C ARG A 61 -9.45 -0.77 10.46
N PRO A 62 -9.62 0.25 11.32
CA PRO A 62 -8.67 1.35 11.39
C PRO A 62 -7.25 0.81 11.54
N LEU A 63 -6.31 1.41 10.82
CA LEU A 63 -4.92 0.96 10.82
C LEU A 63 -4.21 1.42 12.11
N PRO A 64 -3.30 0.61 12.66
CA PRO A 64 -2.38 1.09 13.66
C PRO A 64 -1.43 2.15 13.07
N ASN A 65 -0.76 2.90 13.94
CA ASN A 65 0.28 3.80 13.48
C ASN A 65 1.49 3.01 12.93
N LEU A 66 1.85 3.23 11.67
CA LEU A 66 2.93 2.54 10.98
C LEU A 66 4.16 3.44 10.83
N ASP A 67 4.84 3.76 11.94
CA ASP A 67 5.97 4.71 11.89
C ASP A 67 7.25 4.10 11.28
N ARG A 68 7.42 2.78 11.42
CA ARG A 68 8.61 2.03 11.01
C ARG A 68 8.33 0.53 10.81
N PRO A 69 9.15 -0.15 9.99
CA PRO A 69 9.07 -1.59 9.85
C PRO A 69 9.39 -2.30 11.18
N ILE A 70 8.75 -3.45 11.39
CA ILE A 70 9.03 -4.39 12.48
C ILE A 70 10.37 -5.09 12.25
N ILE A 71 10.65 -5.47 11.00
CA ILE A 71 11.93 -6.03 10.58
C ILE A 71 12.43 -5.24 9.37
N SER A 72 13.71 -4.86 9.41
CA SER A 72 14.50 -4.55 8.21
C SER A 72 15.67 -5.51 8.17
N TRP A 73 15.75 -6.35 7.13
CA TRP A 73 16.80 -7.35 7.00
C TRP A 73 17.45 -7.29 5.63
N ARG A 74 18.76 -7.54 5.58
CA ARG A 74 19.57 -7.64 4.37
C ARG A 74 20.37 -8.95 4.39
N PRO A 75 20.69 -9.52 3.22
CA PRO A 75 21.56 -10.68 3.15
C PRO A 75 22.88 -10.49 3.90
N GLY A 76 23.30 -11.53 4.61
CA GLY A 76 24.47 -11.50 5.50
C GLY A 76 24.19 -11.01 6.91
N GLN A 77 23.02 -10.42 7.20
CA GLN A 77 22.62 -10.09 8.57
C GLN A 77 22.05 -11.29 9.33
N THR A 78 22.18 -11.25 10.66
CA THR A 78 21.60 -12.26 11.56
C THR A 78 20.10 -12.44 11.32
N THR A 79 19.65 -13.70 11.32
CA THR A 79 18.24 -14.04 11.18
C THR A 79 17.41 -13.39 12.30
N PRO A 80 16.30 -12.70 11.96
CA PRO A 80 15.44 -12.06 12.96
C PRO A 80 14.75 -13.05 13.90
N ASP A 81 14.38 -12.59 15.09
CA ASP A 81 13.50 -13.34 15.98
C ASP A 81 12.05 -13.28 15.49
N PHE A 82 11.62 -14.35 14.81
CA PHE A 82 10.28 -14.46 14.24
C PHE A 82 9.18 -14.47 15.32
N GLY A 83 9.47 -14.93 16.53
CA GLY A 83 8.52 -14.93 17.63
C GLY A 83 8.22 -13.50 18.10
N LYS A 84 9.27 -12.71 18.33
CA LYS A 84 9.15 -11.28 18.65
C LYS A 84 8.47 -10.50 17.54
N ALA A 85 8.79 -10.79 16.28
CA ALA A 85 8.16 -10.12 15.14
C ALA A 85 6.65 -10.44 15.04
N SER A 86 6.26 -11.72 15.14
CA SER A 86 4.86 -12.15 15.16
C SER A 86 4.07 -11.50 16.31
N TYR A 87 4.68 -11.43 17.50
CA TYR A 87 4.09 -10.73 18.63
C TYR A 87 3.92 -9.22 18.35
N ALA A 88 4.94 -8.56 17.80
CA ALA A 88 4.89 -7.15 17.44
C ALA A 88 3.80 -6.86 16.41
N CYS A 89 3.66 -7.69 15.36
CA CYS A 89 2.58 -7.57 14.39
C CYS A 89 1.22 -7.63 15.12
N ARG A 90 0.98 -8.68 15.92
CA ARG A 90 -0.29 -8.87 16.64
C ARG A 90 -0.65 -7.73 17.59
N VAL A 91 0.33 -7.22 18.33
CA VAL A 91 0.09 -6.16 19.33
C VAL A 91 -0.33 -4.84 18.67
N ARG A 92 0.18 -4.54 17.46
CA ARG A 92 -0.24 -3.35 16.69
C ARG A 92 -1.76 -3.35 16.43
N TRP A 93 -2.37 -4.52 16.24
CA TRP A 93 -3.79 -4.66 15.89
C TRP A 93 -4.78 -4.72 17.07
N ARG A 94 -4.37 -4.37 18.30
CA ARG A 94 -5.27 -4.33 19.49
C ARG A 94 -6.55 -3.51 19.22
N PRO A 95 -7.67 -3.83 19.89
CA PRO A 95 -8.96 -4.19 19.29
C PRO A 95 -9.66 -3.01 18.59
N LEU A 96 -9.15 -2.61 17.43
CA LEU A 96 -9.86 -1.67 16.56
C LEU A 96 -10.98 -2.45 15.85
N PRO A 97 -12.26 -2.15 16.14
CA PRO A 97 -13.36 -2.86 15.52
C PRO A 97 -13.40 -2.56 14.03
N VAL A 98 -13.98 -3.47 13.25
CA VAL A 98 -14.25 -3.20 11.84
C VAL A 98 -15.25 -2.05 11.75
N GLN A 99 -14.91 -1.02 10.99
CA GLN A 99 -15.73 0.17 10.77
C GLN A 99 -16.05 0.31 9.29
N THR A 100 -17.19 0.93 9.00
CA THR A 100 -17.53 1.37 7.65
C THR A 100 -16.79 2.66 7.35
N MET A 101 -16.05 2.71 6.24
CA MET A 101 -15.32 3.90 5.81
C MET A 101 -15.41 4.10 4.30
N VAL A 102 -15.13 5.32 3.87
CA VAL A 102 -15.08 5.67 2.44
C VAL A 102 -13.66 5.47 1.94
N ALA A 103 -13.53 4.76 0.83
CA ALA A 103 -12.28 4.62 0.09
C ALA A 103 -12.48 5.01 -1.38
N TYR A 104 -11.36 5.24 -2.05
CA TYR A 104 -11.29 5.65 -3.43
C TYR A 104 -10.33 4.75 -4.19
N VAL A 105 -10.72 4.37 -5.39
CA VAL A 105 -9.90 3.64 -6.36
C VAL A 105 -9.81 4.45 -7.65
N ALA A 106 -8.74 4.28 -8.42
CA ALA A 106 -8.69 4.85 -9.76
C ALA A 106 -9.71 4.16 -10.66
N THR A 107 -10.45 4.94 -11.45
CA THR A 107 -11.26 4.37 -12.54
C THR A 107 -10.38 3.88 -13.66
N GLU A 108 -10.93 3.09 -14.58
CA GLU A 108 -10.25 2.70 -15.81
C GLU A 108 -9.82 3.91 -16.66
N PHE A 109 -10.67 4.94 -16.69
CA PHE A 109 -10.36 6.20 -17.34
C PHE A 109 -9.11 6.85 -16.73
N ALA A 110 -9.04 7.00 -15.41
CA ALA A 110 -7.85 7.55 -14.77
C ALA A 110 -6.62 6.63 -14.92
N ALA A 111 -6.78 5.31 -14.79
CA ALA A 111 -5.67 4.38 -14.99
C ALA A 111 -5.04 4.55 -16.38
N SER A 112 -5.85 4.61 -17.44
CA SER A 112 -5.36 4.81 -18.81
C SER A 112 -4.64 6.15 -19.01
N GLN A 113 -5.10 7.23 -18.35
CA GLN A 113 -4.47 8.55 -18.45
C GLN A 113 -3.10 8.62 -17.75
N PHE A 114 -2.90 7.84 -16.70
CA PHE A 114 -1.69 7.88 -15.86
C PHE A 114 -0.78 6.65 -16.07
N GLY A 115 -0.99 5.88 -17.13
CA GLY A 115 -0.17 4.69 -17.43
C GLY A 115 -0.34 3.54 -16.43
N GLY A 116 -1.43 3.53 -15.68
CA GLY A 116 -1.81 2.46 -14.77
C GLY A 116 -2.63 1.37 -15.45
N VAL A 117 -2.79 0.25 -14.74
CA VAL A 117 -3.67 -0.86 -15.12
C VAL A 117 -4.83 -0.94 -14.14
N ARG A 118 -6.01 -1.29 -14.64
CA ARG A 118 -7.17 -1.53 -13.77
C ARG A 118 -6.88 -2.70 -12.85
N ARG A 119 -6.95 -2.45 -11.54
CA ARG A 119 -6.81 -3.49 -10.52
C ARG A 119 -8.20 -4.07 -10.27
N HIS A 120 -8.37 -5.39 -10.44
CA HIS A 120 -9.67 -6.04 -10.36
C HIS A 120 -10.34 -5.83 -8.99
N GLY A 121 -11.67 -5.77 -8.99
CA GLY A 121 -12.50 -5.26 -7.89
C GLY A 121 -12.22 -5.86 -6.52
N ILE A 122 -12.23 -5.00 -5.51
CA ILE A 122 -12.04 -5.36 -4.11
C ILE A 122 -13.29 -6.10 -3.60
N THR A 123 -13.20 -7.43 -3.47
CA THR A 123 -14.38 -8.28 -3.16
C THR A 123 -14.48 -8.70 -1.69
N LYS A 124 -13.41 -8.58 -0.88
CA LYS A 124 -13.38 -9.14 0.49
C LYS A 124 -12.90 -8.12 1.54
N HIS A 125 -13.62 -8.03 2.67
CA HIS A 125 -13.32 -7.08 3.77
C HIS A 125 -11.90 -7.21 4.36
N PHE A 126 -11.40 -8.44 4.54
CA PHE A 126 -10.05 -8.67 5.04
C PHE A 126 -8.99 -8.17 4.05
N GLN A 127 -9.25 -8.30 2.76
CA GLN A 127 -8.38 -7.77 1.70
C GLN A 127 -8.35 -6.25 1.73
N VAL A 128 -9.48 -5.57 2.01
CA VAL A 128 -9.49 -4.10 2.15
C VAL A 128 -8.58 -3.63 3.29
N THR A 129 -8.68 -4.24 4.48
CA THR A 129 -7.87 -3.81 5.64
C THR A 129 -6.38 -3.98 5.34
N HIS A 130 -6.04 -5.08 4.67
CA HIS A 130 -4.68 -5.35 4.20
C HIS A 130 -4.21 -4.32 3.17
N ASP A 131 -4.97 -4.11 2.10
CA ASP A 131 -4.64 -3.15 1.04
C ASP A 131 -4.53 -1.71 1.58
N LEU A 132 -5.37 -1.31 2.54
CA LEU A 132 -5.23 -0.04 3.25
C LEU A 132 -3.89 0.06 4.00
N GLY A 133 -3.45 -1.03 4.61
CA GLY A 133 -2.18 -1.13 5.30
C GLY A 133 -0.99 -0.98 4.36
N VAL A 134 -1.01 -1.69 3.23
CA VAL A 134 -0.03 -1.55 2.15
C VAL A 134 0.00 -0.10 1.64
N SER A 135 -1.17 0.52 1.48
CA SER A 135 -1.26 1.94 1.13
C SER A 135 -0.61 2.85 2.18
N GLU A 136 -0.79 2.57 3.46
CA GLU A 136 -0.15 3.36 4.53
C GLU A 136 1.38 3.21 4.51
N MET A 137 1.93 2.03 4.21
CA MET A 137 3.38 1.84 4.03
C MET A 137 3.93 2.77 2.94
N TRP A 138 3.26 2.84 1.79
CA TRP A 138 3.67 3.74 0.71
C TRP A 138 3.54 5.22 1.09
N LEU A 139 2.46 5.60 1.79
CA LEU A 139 2.28 6.98 2.28
C LEU A 139 3.35 7.38 3.29
N MET A 140 3.84 6.44 4.10
CA MET A 140 4.94 6.65 5.02
C MET A 140 6.27 6.77 4.27
N LEU A 141 6.53 5.89 3.31
CA LEU A 141 7.73 5.96 2.46
C LEU A 141 7.79 7.25 1.65
N SER A 142 6.69 7.70 1.06
CA SER A 142 6.67 8.95 0.27
C SER A 142 6.99 10.19 1.10
N ARG A 143 6.73 10.16 2.41
CA ARG A 143 7.12 11.23 3.34
C ARG A 143 8.57 11.14 3.80
N GLN A 144 9.05 9.94 4.11
CA GLN A 144 10.37 9.74 4.72
C GLN A 144 11.49 9.52 3.69
N SER A 145 11.17 8.91 2.55
CA SER A 145 12.10 8.56 1.47
C SER A 145 11.37 8.61 0.12
N PRO A 146 11.15 9.81 -0.46
CA PRO A 146 10.44 9.95 -1.74
C PRO A 146 11.01 9.06 -2.86
N ARG A 147 12.35 8.90 -2.91
CA ARG A 147 13.02 8.03 -3.88
C ARG A 147 12.56 6.56 -3.79
N TRP A 148 12.28 6.06 -2.59
CA TRP A 148 11.76 4.70 -2.41
C TRP A 148 10.30 4.59 -2.82
N ALA A 149 9.49 5.62 -2.56
CA ALA A 149 8.10 5.65 -3.01
C ALA A 149 7.98 5.69 -4.54
N ASP A 150 8.89 6.39 -5.23
CA ASP A 150 8.96 6.41 -6.70
C ASP A 150 9.38 5.04 -7.26
N ALA A 151 10.36 4.40 -6.62
CA ALA A 151 10.85 3.06 -6.91
C ALA A 151 9.88 1.94 -6.51
N TRP A 152 8.74 2.25 -5.90
CA TRP A 152 7.73 1.26 -5.52
C TRP A 152 7.05 0.65 -6.73
N ARG A 153 6.94 -0.69 -6.73
CA ARG A 153 6.11 -1.50 -7.64
C ARG A 153 5.20 -2.39 -6.79
N GLY A 154 3.89 -2.19 -6.89
CA GLY A 154 2.92 -3.01 -6.16
C GLY A 154 2.79 -4.42 -6.75
N GLU A 155 2.24 -5.35 -5.98
CA GLU A 155 2.13 -6.76 -6.39
C GLU A 155 1.46 -6.96 -7.76
N ASP A 156 0.42 -6.20 -8.09
CA ASP A 156 -0.31 -6.32 -9.37
C ASP A 156 0.59 -6.06 -10.59
N VAL A 157 1.55 -5.15 -10.45
CA VAL A 157 2.50 -4.81 -11.52
C VAL A 157 3.51 -5.95 -11.70
N MET A 158 3.90 -6.60 -10.61
CA MET A 158 4.94 -7.63 -10.61
C MET A 158 4.39 -9.03 -10.83
N ALA A 159 3.09 -9.27 -10.64
CA ALA A 159 2.47 -10.58 -10.74
C ALA A 159 2.73 -11.28 -12.08
N ALA A 160 2.70 -10.52 -13.19
CA ALA A 160 2.96 -11.04 -14.53
C ALA A 160 4.40 -11.55 -14.73
N THR A 161 5.37 -11.06 -13.95
CA THR A 161 6.80 -11.41 -14.08
C THR A 161 7.26 -12.47 -13.09
N ARG A 162 6.37 -12.98 -12.23
CA ARG A 162 6.71 -13.79 -11.03
C ARG A 162 5.91 -15.10 -10.96
N TYR A 163 5.93 -15.88 -12.04
CA TYR A 163 5.23 -17.17 -12.12
C TYR A 163 5.67 -18.14 -11.00
N ARG A 164 4.72 -18.66 -10.21
CA ARG A 164 4.89 -19.60 -9.08
C ARG A 164 5.78 -19.13 -7.92
N GLN A 165 6.07 -17.83 -7.83
CA GLN A 165 6.81 -17.26 -6.73
C GLN A 165 5.85 -16.65 -5.70
N LYS A 166 6.17 -16.79 -4.40
CA LYS A 166 5.50 -15.98 -3.38
C LYS A 166 5.72 -14.50 -3.74
N LEU A 167 4.60 -13.76 -3.81
CA LEU A 167 4.57 -12.33 -4.09
C LEU A 167 4.45 -11.58 -2.77
N PRO A 168 5.46 -10.79 -2.40
CA PRO A 168 5.32 -9.72 -1.43
C PRO A 168 4.32 -8.67 -1.93
N ASP A 169 3.78 -7.89 -1.00
CA ASP A 169 2.78 -6.85 -1.31
C ASP A 169 3.31 -5.77 -2.23
N ALA A 170 4.61 -5.48 -2.13
CA ALA A 170 5.31 -4.60 -3.05
C ALA A 170 6.83 -4.85 -3.07
N PHE A 171 7.47 -4.16 -4.00
CA PHE A 171 8.92 -4.16 -4.18
C PHE A 171 9.44 -2.75 -4.36
N ILE A 172 10.69 -2.54 -3.97
CA ILE A 172 11.52 -1.41 -4.37
C ILE A 172 12.46 -1.90 -5.47
N VAL A 173 12.51 -1.19 -6.58
CA VAL A 173 13.41 -1.47 -7.70
C VAL A 173 14.52 -0.43 -7.81
N ASP A 174 15.64 -0.80 -8.43
CA ASP A 174 16.68 0.16 -8.83
C ASP A 174 16.35 0.83 -10.18
N ALA A 175 17.30 1.64 -10.69
CA ALA A 175 17.16 2.34 -11.96
C ALA A 175 17.03 1.40 -13.19
N ASN A 176 17.39 0.12 -13.05
CA ASN A 176 17.29 -0.89 -14.10
C ASN A 176 16.05 -1.78 -13.91
N GLU A 177 15.08 -1.36 -13.09
CA GLU A 177 13.88 -2.13 -12.71
C GLU A 177 14.21 -3.46 -11.99
N LYS A 178 15.44 -3.62 -11.47
CA LYS A 178 15.81 -4.81 -10.70
C LYS A 178 15.32 -4.65 -9.27
N VAL A 179 14.63 -5.67 -8.76
CA VAL A 179 14.17 -5.70 -7.36
C VAL A 179 15.36 -5.68 -6.40
N VAL A 180 15.37 -4.68 -5.50
CA VAL A 180 16.40 -4.52 -4.45
C VAL A 180 15.86 -4.75 -3.04
N CYS A 181 14.56 -4.57 -2.83
CA CYS A 181 13.93 -4.80 -1.52
C CYS A 181 12.48 -5.27 -1.68
N ALA A 182 12.09 -6.32 -0.95
CA ALA A 182 10.69 -6.73 -0.79
C ALA A 182 10.02 -5.95 0.36
N GLN A 183 8.75 -5.63 0.19
CA GLN A 183 7.94 -4.90 1.16
C GLN A 183 6.71 -5.76 1.49
N GLU A 184 6.51 -6.05 2.77
CA GLU A 184 5.42 -6.89 3.26
C GLU A 184 4.70 -6.20 4.41
N PHE A 185 3.39 -6.22 4.39
CA PHE A 185 2.51 -5.76 5.44
C PHE A 185 2.19 -6.90 6.42
N GLY A 186 2.70 -6.78 7.64
CA GLY A 186 2.47 -7.69 8.75
C GLY A 186 1.09 -7.48 9.38
N GLY A 187 0.08 -8.16 8.84
CA GLY A 187 -1.23 -8.32 9.49
C GLY A 187 -1.14 -9.15 10.79
N THR A 188 -2.12 -10.01 11.06
CA THR A 188 -2.02 -10.99 12.16
C THR A 188 -1.22 -12.23 11.73
N TYR A 189 0.01 -12.03 11.26
CA TYR A 189 0.87 -13.10 10.77
C TYR A 189 1.34 -14.00 11.91
N SER A 190 1.39 -15.31 11.64
CA SER A 190 2.02 -16.26 12.55
C SER A 190 3.54 -16.22 12.42
N ARG A 191 4.23 -16.81 13.40
CA ARG A 191 5.68 -16.99 13.37
C ARG A 191 6.14 -17.73 12.11
N GLU A 192 5.39 -18.74 11.70
CA GLU A 192 5.65 -19.59 10.53
C GLU A 192 5.55 -18.76 9.25
N ARG A 193 4.50 -17.94 9.11
CA ARG A 193 4.34 -17.07 7.92
C ARG A 193 5.50 -16.08 7.76
N ILE A 194 5.99 -15.52 8.87
CA ILE A 194 7.15 -14.62 8.88
C ILE A 194 8.43 -15.39 8.54
N ARG A 195 8.61 -16.59 9.10
CA ARG A 195 9.74 -17.47 8.78
C ARG A 195 9.77 -17.81 7.29
N ASP A 196 8.64 -18.19 6.71
CA ASP A 196 8.56 -18.56 5.29
C ASP A 196 8.89 -17.36 4.39
N PHE A 197 8.41 -16.17 4.76
CA PHE A 197 8.80 -14.93 4.08
C PHE A 197 10.30 -14.66 4.19
N HIS A 198 10.91 -14.85 5.37
CA HIS A 198 12.35 -14.71 5.54
C HIS A 198 13.14 -15.69 4.67
N LEU A 199 12.78 -16.98 4.72
CA LEU A 199 13.48 -18.03 3.98
C LEU A 199 13.41 -17.82 2.46
N ASP A 200 12.25 -17.38 1.94
CA ASP A 200 12.10 -17.05 0.52
C ASP A 200 13.01 -15.89 0.09
N ASN A 201 13.06 -14.81 0.88
CA ASN A 201 13.94 -13.67 0.59
C ASN A 201 15.43 -14.03 0.75
N GLN A 202 15.77 -14.83 1.76
CA GLN A 202 17.13 -15.31 1.99
C GLN A 202 17.61 -16.17 0.82
N ALA A 203 16.80 -17.13 0.36
CA ALA A 203 17.12 -17.98 -0.78
C ALA A 203 17.35 -17.20 -2.08
N ARG A 204 16.68 -16.04 -2.21
CA ARG A 204 16.81 -15.13 -3.37
C ARG A 204 17.88 -14.05 -3.21
N ASN A 205 18.62 -14.05 -2.09
CA ASN A 205 19.58 -12.99 -1.74
C ASN A 205 18.94 -11.59 -1.81
N LEU A 206 17.70 -11.45 -1.34
CA LEU A 206 16.89 -10.25 -1.45
C LEU A 206 16.67 -9.61 -0.06
N SER A 207 16.92 -8.31 0.05
CA SER A 207 16.59 -7.57 1.28
C SER A 207 15.07 -7.40 1.44
N TYR A 208 14.59 -7.23 2.67
CA TYR A 208 13.17 -6.98 2.89
C TYR A 208 12.87 -6.09 4.08
N GLN A 209 11.66 -5.52 4.06
CA GLN A 209 11.03 -4.89 5.20
C GLN A 209 9.67 -5.53 5.48
N LEU A 210 9.46 -5.92 6.74
CA LEU A 210 8.15 -6.33 7.26
C LEU A 210 7.60 -5.19 8.10
N TRP A 211 6.47 -4.62 7.70
CA TRP A 211 5.80 -3.49 8.33
C TRP A 211 4.68 -3.90 9.28
#